data_AF-A0A2V7X2A3-F1
#
_entry.id   AF-A0A2V7X2A3-F1
#
_cell.length_a   1.000
_cell.length_b   1.000
_cell.length_c   1.000
_cell.angle_alpha   90.00
_cell.angle_beta   90.00
_cell.angle_gamma   90.00
#
_symmetry.space_group_name_H-M   'P 1'
#
loop_
_entity.id
_entity.type
_entity.pdbx_description
1 polymer ?
#
loop_
_entity_poly.entity_id
_entity_poly.type
_entity_poly.pdbx_seq_one_letter_code
_entity_poly.pdbx_strand_id
1 'polypeptide(L)'
;MSGDLATAIDLYQRSIAACPTAEAHTFLGWTYSFQGRLEDAIEECQKAIVVDPTFGNPYNDIGAYLIEMGRLDEAIPWLERATRATRYASPHFPRLNLARVYLAREMYSRALEQFQAVVDLRPDHEAAQRAVTAIRRKLN
;
A
#
# COMPACT_ATOMS: atom_id res chain seq x y z
N MET A 1 6.51 23.86 3.23
CA MET A 1 5.92 22.62 2.67
C MET A 1 4.40 22.70 2.47
N SER A 2 3.62 23.29 3.39
CA SER A 2 2.14 23.31 3.24
C SER A 2 1.60 24.04 1.99
N GLY A 3 2.29 25.08 1.51
CA GLY A 3 1.90 25.80 0.28
C GLY A 3 2.12 25.00 -1.01
N ASP A 4 3.04 24.04 -0.99
CA ASP A 4 3.32 23.16 -2.14
C ASP A 4 2.21 22.11 -2.30
N LEU A 5 1.76 21.53 -1.18
CA LEU A 5 0.68 20.54 -1.16
C LEU A 5 -0.67 21.12 -1.62
N ALA A 6 -1.00 22.35 -1.21
CA ALA A 6 -2.25 23.01 -1.65
C ALA A 6 -2.27 23.26 -3.16
N THR A 7 -1.12 23.67 -3.72
CA THR A 7 -0.96 23.87 -5.17
C THR A 7 -1.06 22.54 -5.91
N ALA A 8 -0.43 21.49 -5.40
CA ALA A 8 -0.52 20.15 -5.98
C ALA A 8 -1.98 19.64 -6.02
N ILE A 9 -2.76 19.85 -4.95
CA ILE A 9 -4.19 19.49 -4.92
C ILE A 9 -4.96 20.19 -6.04
N ASP A 10 -4.82 21.52 -6.20
CA ASP A 10 -5.50 22.26 -7.28
C ASP A 10 -5.13 21.71 -8.66
N LEU A 11 -3.84 21.48 -8.90
CA LEU A 11 -3.36 20.97 -10.18
C LEU A 11 -3.88 19.57 -10.48
N TYR A 12 -3.89 18.65 -9.51
CA TYR A 12 -4.44 17.32 -9.70
C TYR A 12 -5.96 17.35 -9.90
N GLN A 13 -6.69 18.17 -9.14
CA GLN A 13 -8.14 18.33 -9.32
C GLN A 13 -8.48 18.85 -10.72
N ARG A 14 -7.74 19.84 -11.23
CA ARG A 14 -7.89 20.35 -12.60
C ARG A 14 -7.53 19.29 -13.65
N SER A 15 -6.48 18.50 -13.43
CA SER A 15 -6.12 17.39 -14.30
C SER A 15 -7.23 16.35 -14.35
N ILE A 16 -7.79 15.95 -13.20
CA ILE A 16 -8.88 14.99 -13.09
C ILE A 16 -10.14 15.51 -13.79
N ALA A 17 -10.46 16.80 -13.63
CA ALA A 17 -11.60 17.42 -14.30
C ALA A 17 -11.46 17.42 -15.83
N ALA A 18 -10.23 17.53 -16.35
CA ALA A 18 -9.96 17.46 -17.78
C ALA A 18 -9.95 16.02 -18.32
N CYS A 19 -9.29 15.11 -17.60
CA CYS A 19 -9.22 13.69 -17.94
C CYS A 19 -8.93 12.87 -16.66
N PRO A 20 -9.93 12.13 -16.13
CA PRO A 20 -9.72 11.31 -14.95
C PRO A 20 -8.87 10.10 -15.29
N THR A 21 -7.73 9.95 -14.61
CA THR A 21 -6.85 8.78 -14.69
C THR A 21 -6.65 8.18 -13.31
N ALA A 22 -6.36 6.89 -13.26
CA ALA A 22 -6.10 6.21 -12.00
C ALA A 22 -4.88 6.81 -11.29
N GLU A 23 -3.83 7.16 -12.04
CA GLU A 23 -2.64 7.83 -11.54
C GLU A 23 -2.94 9.20 -10.95
N ALA A 24 -3.76 10.03 -11.61
CA ALA A 24 -4.08 11.35 -11.10
C ALA A 24 -4.83 11.28 -9.76
N HIS A 25 -5.80 10.36 -9.65
CA HIS A 25 -6.48 10.09 -8.39
C HIS A 25 -5.51 9.54 -7.32
N THR A 26 -4.61 8.61 -7.66
CA THR A 26 -3.58 8.12 -6.74
C THR A 26 -2.68 9.24 -6.22
N PHE A 27 -2.19 10.12 -7.10
CA PHE A 27 -1.31 11.23 -6.70
C PHE A 27 -2.03 12.29 -5.88
N LEU A 28 -3.31 12.54 -6.15
CA LEU A 28 -4.13 13.38 -5.28
C LEU A 28 -4.29 12.74 -3.90
N GLY A 29 -4.55 11.43 -3.85
CA GLY A 29 -4.60 10.66 -2.60
C GLY A 29 -3.30 10.75 -1.80
N TRP A 30 -2.15 10.60 -2.45
CA TRP A 30 -0.83 10.80 -1.81
C TRP A 30 -0.71 12.20 -1.23
N THR A 31 -1.14 13.21 -1.97
CA THR A 31 -1.08 14.60 -1.53
C THR A 31 -1.95 14.84 -0.29
N TYR A 32 -3.14 14.24 -0.23
CA TYR A 32 -3.98 14.26 0.98
C TYR A 32 -3.32 13.52 2.16
N SER A 33 -2.68 12.37 1.91
CA SER A 33 -1.99 11.64 2.97
C SER A 33 -0.83 12.44 3.58
N PHE A 34 -0.10 13.21 2.78
CA PHE A 34 0.94 14.12 3.30
C PHE A 34 0.38 15.27 4.14
N GLN A 35 -0.92 15.57 4.05
CA GLN A 35 -1.62 16.49 4.92
C GLN A 35 -2.24 15.81 6.16
N GLY A 36 -2.04 14.49 6.34
CA GLY A 36 -2.68 13.70 7.39
C GLY A 36 -4.16 13.41 7.12
N ARG A 37 -4.66 13.71 5.92
CA ARG A 37 -6.05 13.52 5.51
C ARG A 37 -6.23 12.11 4.92
N LEU A 38 -6.10 11.10 5.77
CA LEU A 38 -6.03 9.69 5.34
C LEU A 38 -7.36 9.18 4.77
N GLU A 39 -8.50 9.65 5.29
CA GLU A 39 -9.82 9.30 4.77
C GLU A 39 -10.04 9.84 3.35
N ASP A 40 -9.67 11.11 3.10
CA ASP A 40 -9.72 11.70 1.76
C ASP A 40 -8.76 10.96 0.80
N ALA A 41 -7.58 10.56 1.29
CA ALA A 41 -6.62 9.78 0.51
C ALA A 41 -7.19 8.42 0.08
N ILE A 42 -7.92 7.75 0.98
CA ILE A 42 -8.61 6.48 0.69
C ILE A 42 -9.72 6.69 -0.34
N GLU A 43 -10.51 7.76 -0.23
CA GLU A 43 -11.57 8.06 -1.19
C GLU A 43 -11.00 8.24 -2.61
N GLU A 44 -9.90 8.97 -2.75
CA GLU A 44 -9.23 9.13 -4.04
C GLU A 44 -8.64 7.82 -4.57
N CYS A 45 -8.08 6.98 -3.70
CA CYS A 45 -7.64 5.64 -4.12
C CYS A 45 -8.81 4.76 -4.58
N GLN A 46 -9.99 4.87 -3.96
CA GLN A 46 -11.19 4.15 -4.42
C GLN A 46 -11.64 4.65 -5.80
N LYS A 47 -11.59 5.96 -6.07
CA LYS A 47 -11.83 6.52 -7.41
C LYS A 47 -10.82 6.00 -8.42
N ALA A 48 -9.53 5.94 -8.07
CA ALA A 48 -8.49 5.38 -8.94
C ALA A 48 -8.80 3.93 -9.34
N ILE A 49 -9.29 3.11 -8.40
CA ILE A 49 -9.68 1.71 -8.65
C ILE A 49 -10.88 1.61 -9.59
N VAL A 50 -11.84 2.53 -9.49
CA VAL A 50 -12.98 2.59 -10.42
C VAL A 50 -12.51 2.90 -11.84
N VAL A 51 -11.52 3.79 -11.99
CA VAL A 51 -10.95 4.16 -13.29
C VAL A 51 -10.13 3.01 -13.89
N ASP A 52 -9.26 2.38 -13.11
CA ASP A 52 -8.47 1.22 -13.53
C ASP A 52 -8.39 0.16 -12.42
N PRO A 53 -9.23 -0.89 -12.47
CA PRO A 53 -9.22 -1.96 -11.48
C PRO A 53 -7.94 -2.79 -11.45
N THR A 54 -7.11 -2.71 -12.50
CA THR A 54 -5.85 -3.46 -12.62
C THR A 54 -4.66 -2.73 -12.01
N PHE A 55 -4.80 -1.43 -11.72
CA PHE A 55 -3.74 -0.61 -11.16
C PHE A 55 -3.51 -0.95 -9.68
N GLY A 56 -2.30 -1.43 -9.35
CA GLY A 56 -2.00 -1.96 -8.03
C GLY A 56 -1.76 -0.92 -6.93
N ASN A 57 -1.26 0.26 -7.29
CA ASN A 57 -0.87 1.31 -6.32
C ASN A 57 -2.02 1.66 -5.35
N PRO A 58 -3.24 2.01 -5.80
CA PRO A 58 -4.33 2.38 -4.90
C PRO A 58 -4.66 1.32 -3.84
N TYR A 59 -4.59 0.03 -4.20
CA TYR A 59 -4.87 -1.06 -3.26
C TYR A 59 -3.80 -1.13 -2.15
N ASN A 60 -2.52 -0.97 -2.53
CA ASN A 60 -1.43 -0.91 -1.55
C ASN A 60 -1.58 0.32 -0.65
N ASP A 61 -1.92 1.47 -1.24
CA ASP A 61 -1.95 2.74 -0.55
C ASP A 61 -3.12 2.80 0.46
N ILE A 62 -4.31 2.31 0.10
CA ILE A 62 -5.41 2.11 1.07
C ILE A 62 -4.95 1.22 2.22
N GLY A 63 -4.27 0.11 1.92
CA GLY A 63 -3.71 -0.76 2.95
C GLY A 63 -2.71 -0.04 3.88
N ALA A 64 -1.83 0.79 3.32
CA ALA A 64 -0.87 1.57 4.09
C ALA A 64 -1.54 2.63 4.97
N TYR A 65 -2.54 3.35 4.45
CA TYR A 65 -3.30 4.34 5.22
C TYR A 65 -4.11 3.70 6.35
N LEU A 66 -4.68 2.51 6.12
CA LEU A 66 -5.35 1.74 7.17
C LEU A 66 -4.38 1.26 8.26
N ILE A 67 -3.15 0.87 7.89
CA ILE A 67 -2.11 0.57 8.87
C ILE A 67 -1.78 1.81 9.71
N GLU A 68 -1.62 2.98 9.09
CA GLU A 68 -1.33 4.23 9.79
C GLU A 68 -2.44 4.64 10.77
N MET A 69 -3.69 4.39 10.40
CA MET A 69 -4.85 4.57 11.29
C MET A 69 -5.02 3.45 12.35
N GLY A 70 -4.13 2.45 12.38
CA GLY A 70 -4.23 1.30 13.30
C GLY A 70 -5.31 0.27 12.94
N ARG A 71 -5.96 0.41 11.78
CA ARG A 71 -7.04 -0.44 11.26
C ARG A 71 -6.48 -1.67 10.53
N LEU A 72 -5.69 -2.45 11.26
CA LEU A 72 -4.89 -3.55 10.69
C LEU A 72 -5.73 -4.63 9.98
N ASP A 73 -6.87 -5.04 10.55
CA ASP A 73 -7.73 -6.06 9.92
C ASP A 73 -8.32 -5.58 8.60
N GLU A 74 -8.66 -4.30 8.51
CA GLU A 74 -9.23 -3.71 7.31
C GLU A 74 -8.17 -3.57 6.21
N ALA A 75 -6.89 -3.39 6.56
CA ALA A 75 -5.80 -3.29 5.60
C ALA A 75 -5.54 -4.58 4.82
N ILE A 76 -5.74 -5.75 5.46
CA ILE A 76 -5.43 -7.08 4.89
C ILE A 76 -6.07 -7.29 3.50
N PRO A 77 -7.40 -7.18 3.32
CA PRO A 77 -8.03 -7.45 2.03
C PRO A 77 -7.55 -6.50 0.92
N TRP A 78 -7.18 -5.26 1.25
CA TRP A 78 -6.63 -4.30 0.29
C TRP A 78 -5.23 -4.68 -0.16
N LEU A 79 -4.35 -5.00 0.79
CA LEU A 79 -2.99 -5.45 0.49
C LEU A 79 -2.98 -6.76 -0.30
N GLU A 80 -3.85 -7.70 0.04
CA GLU A 80 -4.01 -8.94 -0.73
C GLU A 80 -4.42 -8.68 -2.18
N ARG A 81 -5.34 -7.73 -2.42
CA ARG A 81 -5.69 -7.31 -3.80
C ARG A 81 -4.50 -6.67 -4.50
N ALA A 82 -3.72 -5.85 -3.82
CA ALA A 82 -2.49 -5.25 -4.37
C ALA A 82 -1.48 -6.31 -4.82
N THR A 83 -1.33 -7.43 -4.08
CA THR A 83 -0.43 -8.54 -4.48
C THR A 83 -0.89 -9.29 -5.74
N ARG A 84 -2.17 -9.15 -6.12
CA ARG A 84 -2.77 -9.79 -7.29
C ARG A 84 -2.96 -8.85 -8.48
N ALA A 85 -2.67 -7.56 -8.31
CA ALA A 85 -2.82 -6.57 -9.38
C ALA A 85 -1.80 -6.80 -10.51
N THR A 86 -2.27 -6.75 -11.75
CA THR A 86 -1.44 -7.01 -12.94
C THR A 86 -0.66 -5.79 -13.38
N ARG A 87 -1.19 -4.59 -13.15
CA ARG A 87 -0.50 -3.32 -13.43
C ARG A 87 0.10 -2.77 -12.15
N TYR A 88 1.23 -3.34 -11.73
CA TYR A 88 1.96 -2.85 -10.56
C TYR A 88 3.47 -3.09 -10.65
N ALA A 89 4.25 -2.00 -10.68
CA ALA A 89 5.68 -2.06 -10.90
C ALA A 89 6.50 -2.55 -9.69
N SER A 90 5.91 -2.57 -8.49
CA SER A 90 6.63 -2.87 -7.25
C SER A 90 5.87 -3.87 -6.35
N PRO A 91 5.75 -5.14 -6.79
CA PRO A 91 4.94 -6.15 -6.10
C PRO A 91 5.47 -6.56 -4.71
N HIS A 92 6.69 -6.15 -4.35
CA HIS A 92 7.27 -6.44 -3.03
C HIS A 92 6.72 -5.54 -1.91
N PHE A 93 6.30 -4.31 -2.20
CA PHE A 93 5.73 -3.40 -1.18
C PHE A 93 4.46 -3.92 -0.49
N PRO A 94 3.42 -4.39 -1.20
CA PRO A 94 2.20 -4.87 -0.55
C PRO A 94 2.48 -6.15 0.23
N ARG A 95 3.41 -7.01 -0.23
CA ARG A 95 3.83 -8.20 0.50
C ARG A 95 4.54 -7.82 1.80
N LEU A 96 5.41 -6.82 1.77
CA LEU A 96 6.08 -6.31 2.97
C LEU A 96 5.08 -5.73 3.97
N ASN A 97 4.12 -4.93 3.50
CA ASN A 97 3.05 -4.38 4.33
C ASN A 97 2.18 -5.49 4.93
N LEU A 98 1.77 -6.47 4.11
CA LEU A 98 0.96 -7.60 4.55
C LEU A 98 1.70 -8.48 5.57
N ALA A 99 3.00 -8.73 5.36
CA ALA A 99 3.85 -9.45 6.29
C ALA A 99 3.93 -8.75 7.65
N ARG A 100 4.07 -7.41 7.66
CA ARG A 100 4.09 -6.60 8.88
C ARG A 100 2.74 -6.61 9.61
N VAL A 101 1.64 -6.53 8.88
CA VAL A 101 0.28 -6.64 9.44
C VAL A 101 0.10 -8.01 10.09
N TYR A 102 0.44 -9.09 9.39
CA TYR A 102 0.35 -10.44 9.94
C TYR A 102 1.26 -10.65 11.15
N LEU A 103 2.46 -10.07 11.15
CA LEU A 103 3.38 -10.15 12.28
C LEU A 103 2.82 -9.42 13.52
N ALA A 104 2.24 -8.23 13.34
CA ALA A 104 1.60 -7.47 14.42
C ALA A 104 0.38 -8.21 15.01
N ARG A 105 -0.23 -9.10 14.21
CA ARG A 105 -1.35 -9.96 14.63
C ARG A 105 -0.92 -11.35 15.08
N GLU A 106 0.38 -11.57 15.27
CA GLU A 106 0.97 -12.85 15.67
C GLU A 106 0.62 -14.02 14.72
N MET A 107 0.20 -13.71 13.50
CA MET A 107 -0.10 -14.68 12.45
C MET A 107 1.22 -15.10 11.76
N TYR A 108 2.11 -15.71 12.54
CA TYR A 108 3.50 -15.96 12.15
C TYR A 108 3.66 -16.77 10.86
N SER A 109 2.81 -17.78 10.63
CA SER A 109 2.85 -18.58 9.40
C SER A 109 2.55 -17.73 8.16
N ARG A 110 1.54 -16.86 8.21
CA ARG A 110 1.20 -15.96 7.10
C ARG A 110 2.24 -14.85 6.92
N ALA A 111 2.76 -14.32 8.02
CA ALA A 111 3.86 -13.34 7.98
C ALA A 111 5.10 -13.94 7.31
N LEU A 112 5.46 -15.18 7.66
CA LEU A 112 6.58 -15.91 7.08
C LEU A 112 6.42 -16.11 5.57
N GLU A 113 5.24 -16.52 5.12
CA GLU A 113 4.93 -16.68 3.69
C GLU A 113 5.17 -15.37 2.93
N GLN A 114 4.64 -14.25 3.43
CA GLN A 114 4.79 -12.96 2.75
C GLN A 114 6.22 -12.44 2.79
N PHE A 115 6.95 -12.58 3.91
CA PHE A 115 8.37 -12.21 3.96
C PHE A 115 9.24 -13.08 3.04
N GLN A 116 8.96 -14.38 2.94
CA GLN A 116 9.67 -15.26 2.02
C GLN A 116 9.44 -14.83 0.57
N ALA A 117 8.20 -14.51 0.19
CA ALA A 117 7.91 -13.98 -1.14
C ALA A 117 8.63 -12.65 -1.43
N VAL A 118 8.85 -11.79 -0.42
CA VAL A 118 9.70 -10.59 -0.58
C VAL A 118 11.16 -10.98 -0.83
N VAL A 119 11.71 -11.94 -0.07
CA VAL A 119 13.09 -12.42 -0.27
C VAL A 119 13.27 -13.06 -1.64
N ASP A 120 12.27 -13.80 -2.13
CA ASP A 120 12.34 -14.44 -3.45
C ASP A 120 12.35 -13.41 -4.59
N LEU A 121 11.63 -12.29 -4.43
CA LEU A 121 11.63 -11.17 -5.39
C LEU A 121 12.86 -10.27 -5.24
N ARG A 122 13.34 -10.09 -4.01
CA ARG A 122 14.44 -9.20 -3.63
C ARG A 122 15.36 -9.91 -2.64
N PRO A 123 16.28 -10.75 -3.14
CA PRO A 123 17.22 -11.47 -2.29
C PRO A 123 18.14 -10.53 -1.50
N ASP A 124 18.31 -9.29 -1.94
CA ASP A 124 19.08 -8.23 -1.28
C ASP A 124 18.33 -7.54 -0.11
N HIS A 125 17.05 -7.85 0.12
CA HIS A 125 16.24 -7.20 1.14
C HIS A 125 16.53 -7.75 2.56
N GLU A 126 17.64 -7.32 3.17
CA GLU A 126 18.13 -7.82 4.46
C GLU A 126 17.08 -7.86 5.58
N ALA A 127 16.24 -6.83 5.68
CA ALA A 127 15.23 -6.75 6.73
C ALA A 127 14.19 -7.90 6.63
N ALA A 128 13.88 -8.34 5.41
CA ALA A 128 12.96 -9.46 5.18
C ALA A 128 13.64 -10.78 5.51
N GLN A 129 14.92 -10.96 5.15
CA GLN A 129 15.70 -12.14 5.54
C GLN A 129 15.83 -12.30 7.06
N ARG A 130 16.08 -11.19 7.77
CA ARG A 130 16.11 -11.17 9.24
C ARG A 130 14.75 -11.57 9.82
N ALA A 131 13.66 -11.05 9.27
CA ALA A 131 12.30 -11.40 9.70
C ALA A 131 11.99 -12.89 9.48
N VAL A 132 12.31 -13.45 8.30
CA VAL A 132 12.17 -14.90 8.01
C VAL A 132 12.90 -15.74 9.04
N THR A 133 14.17 -15.40 9.33
CA THR A 133 15.00 -16.14 10.29
C THR A 133 14.42 -16.07 11.70
N ALA A 134 13.99 -14.89 12.13
CA ALA A 134 13.40 -14.69 13.46
C ALA A 134 12.08 -15.46 13.62
N ILE A 135 11.21 -15.43 12.61
CA ILE A 135 9.91 -16.12 12.65
C ILE A 135 10.10 -17.64 12.66
N ARG A 136 11.01 -18.18 11.83
CA ARG A 136 11.31 -19.64 11.84
C ARG A 136 11.78 -20.14 13.19
N ARG A 137 12.62 -19.36 13.90
CA ARG A 137 13.07 -19.70 15.25
C ARG A 137 11.93 -19.73 16.29
N LYS A 138 10.87 -18.94 16.07
CA LYS A 138 9.71 -18.89 16.98
C LYS A 138 8.70 -20.01 16.73
N LEU A 139 8.70 -20.59 15.53
CA LEU A 139 7.80 -21.68 15.13
C LEU A 139 8.38 -23.09 15.38
N ASN A 140 9.68 -23.18 15.63
CA ASN A 140 10.37 -24.41 16.07
C ASN A 140 10.41 -24.49 17.59
#